data_AF-A0A318L0X3-F1
#
_entry.id   AF-A0A318L0X3-F1
#
_cell.length_a   1.000
_cell.length_b   1.000
_cell.length_c   1.000
_cell.angle_alpha   90.00
_cell.angle_beta   90.00
_cell.angle_gamma   90.00
#
_symmetry.space_group_name_H-M   'P 1'
#
loop_
_entity.id
_entity.type
_entity.pdbx_description
1 polymer ?
#
loop_
_entity_poly.entity_id
_entity_poly.type
_entity_poly.pdbx_seq_one_letter_code
_entity_poly.pdbx_strand_id
1 'polypeptide(L)'
;MDKDYDLVFETPRGKRSGYLIFMIEKQALNGVLNIGSANASFFGGTFDERQFSFKGSIYFHYLHLNYQVKGQWLSDMIQGNLYIRHMKFNFKGYPHIRKHQP
;
A
#
# COMPACT_ATOMS: atom_id res chain seq x y z
N MET A 1 -10.02 3.90 12.43
CA MET A 1 -9.36 2.64 12.84
C MET A 1 -8.14 2.48 11.97
N ASP A 2 -7.00 2.22 12.59
CA ASP A 2 -5.75 2.09 11.84
C ASP A 2 -5.48 0.62 11.53
N LYS A 3 -5.00 0.33 10.31
CA LYS A 3 -4.64 -1.02 9.86
C LYS A 3 -3.26 -0.99 9.24
N ASP A 4 -2.38 -1.84 9.74
CA ASP A 4 -0.99 -1.93 9.31
C ASP A 4 -0.78 -3.24 8.56
N TYR A 5 -0.08 -3.20 7.42
CA TYR A 5 0.19 -4.35 6.57
C TYR A 5 1.65 -4.42 6.15
N ASP A 6 2.25 -5.60 6.26
CA ASP A 6 3.53 -5.92 5.63
C ASP A 6 3.29 -6.36 4.19
N LEU A 7 3.85 -5.61 3.24
CA LEU A 7 3.64 -5.83 1.81
C LEU A 7 4.78 -6.61 1.16
N VAL A 8 4.41 -7.44 0.18
CA VAL A 8 5.33 -8.05 -0.78
C VAL A 8 4.85 -7.73 -2.19
N PHE A 9 5.67 -7.00 -2.93
CA PHE A 9 5.48 -6.64 -4.33
C PHE A 9 6.20 -7.61 -5.24
N GLU A 10 5.52 -8.06 -6.29
CA GLU A 10 6.12 -8.81 -7.39
C GLU A 10 6.61 -7.81 -8.45
N THR A 11 7.92 -7.69 -8.60
CA THR A 11 8.55 -6.83 -9.61
C THR A 11 9.35 -7.68 -10.60
N PRO A 12 9.63 -7.18 -11.82
CA PRO A 12 10.48 -7.89 -12.78
C PRO A 12 11.89 -8.22 -12.24
N ARG A 13 12.38 -7.47 -11.25
CA ARG A 13 13.70 -7.67 -10.60
C ARG A 13 13.62 -8.55 -9.35
N GLY A 14 12.48 -9.21 -9.11
CA GLY A 14 12.24 -10.04 -7.94
C GLY A 14 11.28 -9.42 -6.93
N LYS A 15 11.10 -10.10 -5.80
CA LYS A 15 10.20 -9.67 -4.73
C LYS A 15 10.76 -8.46 -3.99
N ARG A 16 9.91 -7.48 -3.69
CA ARG A 16 10.26 -6.28 -2.90
C ARG A 16 9.33 -6.15 -1.71
N SER A 17 9.90 -5.97 -0.52
CA SER A 17 9.11 -5.73 0.69
C SER A 17 8.76 -4.25 0.82
N GLY A 18 7.67 -3.98 1.53
CA GLY A 18 7.23 -2.65 1.93
C GLY A 18 6.23 -2.75 3.06
N TYR A 19 5.61 -1.63 3.41
CA TYR A 19 4.51 -1.61 4.38
C TYR A 19 3.43 -0.62 3.95
N LEU A 20 2.23 -0.83 4.47
CA LEU A 20 1.08 0.03 4.22
C LEU A 20 0.32 0.26 5.50
N ILE A 21 0.19 1.52 5.87
CA ILE A 21 -0.59 1.96 7.02
C ILE A 21 -1.83 2.66 6.48
N PHE A 22 -3.00 2.15 6.86
CA PHE A 22 -4.30 2.75 6.59
C PHE A 22 -4.80 3.45 7.82
N MET A 23 -5.07 4.74 7.70
CA MET A 23 -5.82 5.55 8.64
C MET A 23 -7.23 5.73 8.08
N ILE A 24 -8.20 5.03 8.66
CA ILE A 24 -9.60 5.08 8.22
C ILE A 24 -10.37 6.06 9.09
N GLU A 25 -10.78 7.18 8.48
CA GLU A 25 -11.61 8.21 9.10
C GLU A 25 -12.90 8.40 8.29
N LYS A 26 -14.05 8.11 8.91
CA LYS A 26 -15.37 8.14 8.26
C LYS A 26 -15.39 7.28 6.97
N GLN A 27 -15.39 7.92 5.80
CA GLN A 27 -15.42 7.28 4.48
C GLN A 27 -14.14 7.54 3.66
N ALA A 28 -13.10 8.08 4.30
CA ALA A 28 -11.82 8.36 3.65
C ALA A 28 -10.74 7.38 4.13
N LEU A 29 -9.90 6.95 3.18
CA LEU A 29 -8.70 6.17 3.40
C LEU A 29 -7.49 7.08 3.23
N ASN A 30 -6.84 7.40 4.34
CA ASN A 30 -5.57 8.11 4.36
C ASN A 30 -4.47 7.14 4.78
N GLY A 31 -3.20 7.48 4.62
CA GLY A 31 -2.16 6.55 5.03
C GLY A 31 -0.77 6.84 4.53
N VAL A 32 0.08 5.85 4.77
CA VAL A 32 1.47 5.82 4.32
C VAL A 32 1.72 4.52 3.58
N LEU A 33 2.30 4.63 2.39
CA LEU A 33 2.80 3.52 1.59
C LEU A 33 4.32 3.59 1.54
N ASN A 34 4.98 2.50 1.93
CA ASN A 34 6.40 2.30 1.73
C ASN A 34 6.65 1.18 0.71
N ILE A 35 7.60 1.40 -0.18
CA ILE A 35 8.09 0.41 -1.14
C ILE A 35 9.62 0.48 -1.16
N GLY A 36 10.28 -0.42 -0.43
CA GLY A 36 11.72 -0.37 -0.24
C GLY A 36 12.16 0.94 0.43
N SER A 37 12.98 1.75 -0.25
CA SER A 37 13.49 3.03 0.29
C SER A 37 12.55 4.22 0.05
N ALA A 38 11.42 4.01 -0.61
CA ALA A 38 10.53 5.08 -1.03
C ALA A 38 9.28 5.13 -0.16
N ASN A 39 8.97 6.31 0.37
CA ASN A 39 7.83 6.57 1.26
C ASN A 39 6.90 7.58 0.61
N ALA A 40 5.59 7.33 0.71
CA ALA A 40 4.57 8.26 0.26
C ALA A 40 3.40 8.31 1.24
N SER A 41 2.97 9.52 1.58
CA SER A 41 1.67 9.72 2.23
C SER A 41 0.59 9.86 1.15
N PHE A 42 -0.61 9.38 1.44
CA PHE A 42 -1.78 9.57 0.59
C PHE A 42 -2.99 10.01 1.41
N PHE A 43 -3.87 10.76 0.76
CA PHE A 43 -5.06 11.34 1.36
C PHE A 43 -6.25 11.20 0.42
N GLY A 44 -7.45 10.99 0.98
CA GLY A 44 -8.69 10.93 0.22
C GLY A 44 -8.84 9.67 -0.65
N GLY A 45 -8.23 8.55 -0.23
CA GLY A 45 -8.53 7.25 -0.81
C GLY A 45 -9.97 6.84 -0.52
N THR A 46 -10.51 5.98 -1.37
CA THR A 46 -11.86 5.42 -1.24
C THR A 46 -11.78 3.98 -0.77
N PHE A 47 -12.77 3.56 0.01
CA PHE A 47 -12.91 2.17 0.38
C PHE A 47 -14.37 1.76 0.55
N ASP A 48 -14.64 0.48 0.34
CA ASP A 48 -15.88 -0.21 0.73
C ASP A 48 -15.55 -1.47 1.54
N GLU A 49 -16.52 -2.36 1.77
CA GLU A 49 -16.31 -3.58 2.58
C GLU A 49 -15.23 -4.51 2.03
N ARG A 50 -14.96 -4.49 0.71
CA ARG A 50 -14.08 -5.45 0.04
C ARG A 50 -12.97 -4.79 -0.76
N GLN A 51 -13.09 -3.54 -1.16
CA GLN A 51 -12.17 -2.88 -2.09
C GLN A 51 -11.65 -1.55 -1.55
N PHE A 52 -10.42 -1.22 -1.93
CA PHE A 52 -9.82 0.08 -1.67
C PHE A 52 -9.10 0.62 -2.89
N SER A 53 -9.04 1.95 -2.99
CA SER A 53 -8.27 2.65 -4.00
C SER A 53 -7.73 3.96 -3.44
N PHE A 54 -6.48 4.25 -3.71
CA PHE A 54 -5.87 5.52 -3.36
C PHE A 54 -4.82 5.93 -4.38
N LYS A 55 -4.46 7.21 -4.38
CA LYS A 55 -3.45 7.80 -5.25
C LYS A 55 -2.53 8.65 -4.40
N GLY A 56 -1.31 8.82 -4.88
CA GLY A 56 -0.34 9.69 -4.24
C GLY A 56 0.86 9.89 -5.14
N SER A 57 1.90 10.48 -4.57
CA SER A 57 3.17 10.67 -5.25
C SER A 57 4.30 10.18 -4.37
N ILE A 58 5.29 9.53 -4.97
CA ILE A 58 6.45 8.97 -4.30
C ILE A 58 7.72 9.53 -4.91
N TYR A 59 8.70 9.83 -4.06
CA TYR A 59 10.04 10.17 -4.49
C TYR A 59 10.89 8.91 -4.50
N PHE A 60 11.34 8.50 -5.69
CA PHE A 60 12.29 7.42 -5.85
C PHE A 60 13.60 8.01 -6.35
N HIS A 61 14.57 8.19 -5.45
CA HIS A 61 15.76 9.01 -5.71
C HIS A 61 15.34 10.42 -6.18
N TYR A 62 15.78 10.85 -7.36
CA TYR A 62 15.49 12.17 -7.94
C TYR A 62 14.18 12.22 -8.75
N LEU A 63 13.46 11.09 -8.87
CA LEU A 63 12.25 11.00 -9.66
C LEU A 63 11.01 11.18 -8.79
N HIS A 64 10.20 12.18 -9.11
CA HIS A 64 8.85 12.33 -8.60
C HIS A 64 7.88 11.48 -9.45
N LEU A 65 7.25 10.49 -8.84
CA LEU A 65 6.39 9.52 -9.51
C LEU A 65 4.99 9.52 -8.91
N ASN A 66 3.98 9.83 -9.72
CA ASN A 66 2.59 9.62 -9.34
C ASN A 66 2.26 8.14 -9.39
N TYR A 67 1.49 7.66 -8.41
CA TYR A 67 1.04 6.28 -8.35
C TYR A 67 -0.46 6.18 -8.07
N GLN A 68 -1.02 5.05 -8.45
CA GLN A 68 -2.36 4.63 -8.06
C GLN A 68 -2.31 3.22 -7.50
N VAL A 69 -3.02 2.97 -6.42
CA VAL A 69 -3.23 1.65 -5.85
C VAL A 69 -4.71 1.29 -5.98
N LYS A 70 -4.97 0.05 -6.39
CA LYS A 70 -6.29 -0.58 -6.30
C LYS A 70 -6.12 -1.96 -5.68
N GLY A 71 -6.85 -2.26 -4.63
CA GLY A 71 -6.77 -3.55 -3.95
C GLY A 71 -8.07 -3.97 -3.32
N GLN A 72 -8.01 -5.12 -2.66
CA GLN A 72 -9.13 -5.73 -1.97
C GLN A 72 -8.70 -6.29 -0.62
N TRP A 73 -9.61 -6.23 0.35
CA TRP A 73 -9.52 -6.96 1.59
C TRP A 73 -10.02 -8.39 1.38
N LEU A 74 -9.18 -9.33 1.77
CA LEU A 74 -9.51 -10.73 1.94
C LEU A 74 -9.55 -11.05 3.44
N SER A 75 -10.03 -12.24 3.79
CA SER A 75 -10.23 -12.66 5.18
C SER A 75 -8.99 -12.52 6.06
N ASP A 76 -7.81 -12.76 5.49
CA ASP A 76 -6.52 -12.87 6.19
C ASP A 76 -5.42 -11.96 5.62
N MET A 77 -5.68 -11.28 4.49
CA MET A 77 -4.69 -10.46 3.79
C MET A 77 -5.35 -9.37 2.94
N ILE A 78 -4.54 -8.45 2.44
CA ILE A 78 -4.89 -7.59 1.31
C ILE A 78 -4.13 -8.05 0.08
N GLN A 79 -4.71 -7.79 -1.10
CA GLN A 79 -3.97 -7.93 -2.35
C GLN A 79 -4.42 -6.87 -3.34
N GLY A 80 -3.57 -6.55 -4.29
CA GLY A 80 -3.91 -5.56 -5.29
C GLY A 80 -2.81 -5.26 -6.27
N ASN A 81 -2.95 -4.10 -6.90
CA ASN A 81 -2.07 -3.63 -7.93
C ASN A 81 -1.64 -2.20 -7.63
N LEU A 82 -0.34 -1.96 -7.77
CA LEU A 82 0.28 -0.65 -7.78
C LEU A 82 0.59 -0.27 -9.23
N TYR A 83 0.08 0.88 -9.64
CA TYR A 83 0.29 1.46 -10.96
C TYR A 83 1.22 2.67 -10.85
N ILE A 84 2.34 2.65 -11.55
CA ILE A 84 3.30 3.76 -11.64
C ILE A 84 3.65 3.97 -13.10
N ARG A 85 3.31 5.13 -13.68
CA ARG A 85 3.45 5.41 -15.12
C ARG A 85 2.77 4.31 -15.95
N HIS A 86 3.53 3.57 -16.77
CA HIS A 86 3.05 2.44 -17.59
C HIS A 86 3.27 1.07 -16.94
N MET A 87 3.75 1.02 -15.70
CA MET A 87 4.05 -0.21 -14.98
C MET A 87 2.93 -0.59 -14.02
N LYS A 88 2.73 -1.91 -13.87
CA LYS A 88 1.80 -2.53 -12.93
C LYS A 88 2.58 -3.54 -12.09
N PHE A 89 2.47 -3.42 -10.77
CA PHE A 89 3.08 -4.34 -9.81
C PHE A 89 1.98 -4.97 -8.95
N ASN A 90 1.92 -6.29 -8.92
CA ASN A 90 1.02 -7.00 -8.02
C ASN A 90 1.61 -6.94 -6.60
N PHE A 91 0.76 -6.86 -5.60
CA PHE A 91 1.18 -6.98 -4.20
C PHE A 91 0.22 -7.86 -3.40
N LYS A 92 0.79 -8.46 -2.36
CA LYS A 92 0.05 -9.05 -1.23
C LYS A 92 0.49 -8.37 0.04
N GLY A 93 -0.41 -8.24 1.01
CA GLY A 93 -0.13 -7.62 2.30
C GLY A 93 -0.76 -8.40 3.42
N TYR A 94 0.02 -8.73 4.44
CA TYR A 94 -0.48 -9.44 5.63
C TYR A 94 -0.57 -8.47 6.80
N PRO A 95 -1.57 -8.57 7.68
CA PRO A 95 -1.66 -7.74 8.87
C PRO A 95 -0.33 -7.76 9.63
N HIS A 96 0.21 -6.59 9.96
CA HIS A 96 1.46 -6.48 10.69
C HIS A 96 1.25 -6.96 12.13
N ILE A 97 1.76 -8.15 12.44
CA ILE A 97 1.72 -8.68 13.80
C ILE A 97 2.92 -8.10 14.53
N ARG A 98 2.68 -7.09 15.39
CA ARG A 98 3.69 -6.67 16.37
C ARG A 98 3.95 -7.87 17.27
N LYS A 99 5.03 -8.59 17.02
CA LYS A 99 5.52 -9.58 17.98
C LYS A 99 5.88 -8.79 19.23
N HIS A 100 5.07 -8.93 20.28
CA HIS A 100 5.49 -8.52 21.62
C HIS A 100 6.82 -9.24 21.89
N GLN A 101 7.92 -8.49 21.86
CA GLN A 101 9.14 -8.96 22.47
C GLN A 101 8.84 -9.11 23.97
N PRO A 102 9.09 -10.29 24.56
CA PRO A 102 8.98 -10.50 26.00
C PRO A 102 9.97 -9.61 26.77
#